data_AF-A0A5C2S9R4-F1
#
_entry.id   AF-A0A5C2S9R4-F1
#
_cell.length_a   1.000
_cell.length_b   1.000
_cell.length_c   1.000
_cell.angle_alpha   90.00
_cell.angle_beta   90.00
_cell.angle_gamma   90.00
#
_symmetry.space_group_name_H-M   'P 1'
#
loop_
_entity.id
_entity.type
_entity.pdbx_description
1 polymer ?
#
loop_
_entity_poly.entity_id
_entity_poly.type
_entity_poly.pdbx_seq_one_letter_code
_entity_poly.pdbx_strand_id
1 'polypeptide(L)'
;DFCIITPYDAQRAAIAERLKAENLPWESLSSRPYPGHEAAYVIVSTVRTTGAGFLKSLNRMNVMLTRCKAGMVLVTNRIFLCNAGRDTLLGKLAQRWS
;
A
#
# COMPACT_ATOMS: atom_id res chain seq x y z
N ASP A 1 -14.61 -6.19 -7.02
CA ASP A 1 -13.23 -6.28 -7.50
C ASP A 1 -12.30 -5.53 -6.56
N PHE A 2 -11.21 -6.15 -6.13
CA PHE A 2 -10.24 -5.53 -5.23
C PHE A 2 -8.81 -5.94 -5.61
N CYS A 3 -7.84 -5.06 -5.35
CA CYS A 3 -6.42 -5.30 -5.58
C CYS A 3 -5.63 -5.01 -4.31
N ILE A 4 -4.65 -5.86 -4.00
CA ILE A 4 -3.72 -5.63 -2.89
C ILE A 4 -2.37 -5.19 -3.48
N ILE A 5 -1.88 -4.02 -3.05
CA ILE A 5 -0.62 -3.45 -3.49
C ILE A 5 0.35 -3.39 -2.31
N THR A 6 1.56 -3.90 -2.51
CA THR A 6 2.67 -3.74 -1.56
C THR A 6 3.97 -3.49 -2.31
N PRO A 7 4.80 -2.50 -1.92
CA PRO A 7 6.03 -2.19 -2.64
C PRO A 7 7.18 -3.19 -2.40
N TYR A 8 6.97 -4.22 -1.57
CA TYR A 8 7.99 -5.19 -1.19
C TYR A 8 7.58 -6.61 -1.56
N ASP A 9 8.39 -7.30 -2.38
CA ASP A 9 8.10 -8.67 -2.85
C ASP A 9 8.02 -9.69 -1.70
N ALA A 10 8.88 -9.55 -0.67
CA ALA A 10 8.81 -10.41 0.52
C ALA A 10 7.45 -10.28 1.24
N GLN A 11 6.92 -9.05 1.33
CA GLN A 11 5.59 -8.84 1.88
C GLN A 11 4.51 -9.40 0.96
N ARG A 12 4.65 -9.26 -0.36
CA ARG A 12 3.69 -9.84 -1.31
C ARG A 12 3.61 -11.36 -1.12
N ALA A 13 4.76 -12.03 -1.03
CA ALA A 13 4.82 -13.46 -0.78
C ALA A 13 4.17 -13.84 0.55
N ALA A 14 4.48 -13.12 1.64
CA ALA A 14 3.90 -13.37 2.95
C ALA A 14 2.37 -13.20 2.96
N ILE A 15 1.84 -12.16 2.31
CA ILE A 15 0.39 -11.96 2.18
C ILE A 15 -0.23 -13.06 1.33
N ALA A 16 0.40 -13.44 0.21
CA ALA A 16 -0.10 -14.51 -0.66
C ALA A 16 -0.21 -15.84 0.07
N GLU A 17 0.85 -16.24 0.79
CA GLU A 17 0.86 -17.50 1.56
C GLU A 17 -0.20 -17.48 2.67
N ARG A 18 -0.37 -16.33 3.35
CA ARG A 18 -1.42 -16.23 4.37
C ARG A 18 -2.82 -16.29 3.77
N LEU A 19 -3.06 -15.63 2.65
CA LEU A 19 -4.37 -15.69 1.98
C LEU A 19 -4.69 -17.11 1.51
N LYS A 20 -3.71 -17.84 0.95
CA LYS A 20 -3.88 -19.25 0.58
C LYS A 20 -4.22 -20.12 1.78
N ALA A 21 -3.51 -19.94 2.90
CA ALA A 21 -3.75 -20.71 4.12
C ALA A 21 -5.15 -20.50 4.69
N GLU A 22 -5.69 -19.29 4.54
CA GLU A 22 -7.05 -18.92 4.98
C GLU A 22 -8.11 -19.18 3.87
N ASN A 23 -7.73 -19.81 2.76
CA ASN A 23 -8.58 -20.09 1.59
C ASN A 23 -9.26 -18.83 0.99
N LEU A 24 -8.52 -17.72 0.94
CA LEU A 24 -8.95 -16.44 0.40
C LEU A 24 -8.35 -16.16 -1.00
N PRO A 25 -8.99 -15.31 -1.82
CA PRO A 25 -8.46 -14.92 -3.13
C PRO A 25 -7.11 -14.20 -3.01
N TRP A 26 -6.07 -14.74 -3.65
CA TRP A 26 -4.69 -14.23 -3.59
C TRP A 26 -4.15 -13.76 -4.95
N GLU A 27 -4.87 -14.01 -6.04
CA GLU A 27 -4.43 -13.71 -7.42
C GLU A 27 -4.38 -12.21 -7.72
N SER A 28 -5.13 -11.40 -6.97
CA SER A 28 -5.20 -9.94 -7.10
C SER A 28 -4.09 -9.18 -6.35
N LEU A 29 -2.98 -9.86 -6.04
CA LEU A 29 -1.80 -9.30 -5.38
C LEU A 29 -0.77 -8.78 -6.40
N SER A 30 -0.49 -7.48 -6.37
CA SER A 30 0.59 -6.89 -7.15
C SER A 30 1.69 -6.31 -6.27
N SER A 31 2.96 -6.59 -6.61
CA SER A 31 4.10 -5.93 -5.93
C SER A 31 4.41 -4.54 -6.49
N ARG A 32 3.82 -4.18 -7.63
CA ARG A 32 4.07 -2.88 -8.26
C ARG A 32 2.78 -2.29 -8.80
N PRO A 33 2.50 -1.01 -8.51
CA PRO A 33 1.44 -0.32 -9.20
C PRO A 33 1.89 -0.10 -10.65
N TYR A 34 1.22 -0.77 -11.59
CA TYR A 34 1.44 -0.60 -13.04
C TYR A 34 0.46 0.44 -13.60
N PRO A 35 0.89 1.29 -14.56
CA PRO A 35 -0.03 2.19 -15.25
C PRO A 35 -1.17 1.41 -15.93
N GLY A 36 -2.42 1.86 -15.76
CA GLY A 36 -3.60 1.27 -16.40
C GLY A 36 -4.27 0.12 -15.64
N HIS A 37 -3.70 -0.34 -14.52
CA HIS A 37 -4.29 -1.40 -13.70
C HIS A 37 -5.07 -0.79 -12.52
N GLU A 38 -6.32 -0.40 -12.77
CA GLU A 38 -7.22 0.22 -11.79
C GLU A 38 -8.22 -0.79 -11.24
N ALA A 39 -8.52 -0.71 -9.95
CA ALA A 39 -9.50 -1.58 -9.28
C ALA A 39 -10.57 -0.74 -8.55
N ALA A 40 -11.74 -1.33 -8.32
CA ALA A 40 -12.79 -0.66 -7.55
C ALA A 40 -12.32 -0.35 -6.12
N TYR A 41 -11.73 -1.36 -5.46
CA TYR A 41 -11.12 -1.22 -4.14
C TYR A 41 -9.63 -1.53 -4.18
N VAL A 42 -8.80 -0.69 -3.55
CA VAL A 42 -7.36 -0.92 -3.45
C VAL A 42 -6.95 -1.00 -1.99
N ILE A 43 -6.29 -2.09 -1.60
CA ILE A 43 -5.71 -2.27 -0.28
C ILE A 43 -4.20 -2.07 -0.41
N VAL A 44 -3.64 -1.12 0.31
CA VAL A 44 -2.20 -0.81 0.25
C VAL A 44 -1.54 -1.21 1.57
N SER A 45 -0.50 -2.03 1.51
CA SER A 45 0.38 -2.31 2.66
C SER A 45 1.72 -1.61 2.47
N THR A 46 2.06 -0.69 3.39
CA THR A 46 3.28 0.12 3.27
C THR A 46 4.51 -0.54 3.91
N VAL A 47 4.31 -1.51 4.81
CA VAL A 47 5.32 -2.34 5.49
C VAL A 47 6.30 -1.59 6.40
N ARG A 48 6.55 -0.30 6.15
CA ARG A 48 7.64 0.43 6.80
C ARG A 48 7.34 0.83 8.24
N THR A 49 8.38 0.68 9.06
CA THR A 49 8.36 1.00 10.49
C THR A 49 9.45 2.00 10.89
N THR A 50 10.60 2.03 10.20
CA THR A 50 11.76 2.85 10.59
C THR A 50 12.23 3.86 9.56
N GLY A 51 12.14 3.55 8.26
CA GLY A 51 12.61 4.44 7.18
C GLY A 51 11.59 4.56 6.06
N ALA A 52 11.56 5.68 5.36
CA ALA A 52 10.56 5.92 4.32
C ALA A 52 10.76 5.08 3.04
N GLY A 53 12.02 4.87 2.60
CA GLY A 53 12.37 4.16 1.34
C GLY A 53 11.41 4.43 0.18
N PHE A 54 10.61 3.43 -0.24
CA PHE A 54 9.66 3.58 -1.36
C PHE A 54 8.72 4.79 -1.22
N LEU A 55 8.32 5.13 0.00
CA LEU A 55 7.43 6.25 0.31
C LEU A 55 8.10 7.63 0.12
N LYS A 56 9.41 7.70 -0.09
CA LYS A 56 10.08 8.97 -0.44
C LYS A 56 9.77 9.41 -1.86
N SER A 57 9.43 8.48 -2.74
CA SER A 57 9.19 8.80 -4.15
C SER A 57 7.76 9.27 -4.35
N LEU A 58 7.59 10.58 -4.57
CA LEU A 58 6.29 11.19 -4.84
C LEU A 58 5.60 10.56 -6.06
N ASN A 59 6.34 10.35 -7.16
CA ASN A 59 5.79 9.74 -8.38
C ASN A 59 5.25 8.35 -8.11
N ARG A 60 5.97 7.51 -7.36
CA ARG A 60 5.52 6.15 -7.03
C ARG A 60 4.32 6.15 -6.10
N MET A 61 4.26 7.07 -5.13
CA MET A 61 3.09 7.22 -4.27
C MET A 61 1.88 7.73 -5.05
N ASN A 62 2.05 8.71 -5.94
CA ASN A 62 0.96 9.21 -6.79
C ASN A 62 0.39 8.08 -7.66
N VAL A 63 1.25 7.27 -8.27
CA VAL A 63 0.83 6.11 -9.07
C VAL A 63 0.11 5.09 -8.19
N MET A 64 0.55 4.85 -6.95
CA MET A 64 -0.10 3.90 -6.04
C MET A 64 -1.48 4.39 -5.55
N LEU A 65 -1.57 5.66 -5.14
CA LEU A 65 -2.76 6.25 -4.54
C LEU A 65 -3.87 6.56 -5.55
N THR A 66 -3.54 6.64 -6.84
CA THR A 66 -4.52 6.91 -7.92
C THR A 66 -5.09 5.65 -8.58
N ARG A 67 -4.84 4.45 -8.03
CA ARG A 67 -5.35 3.19 -8.61
C ARG A 67 -6.78 2.82 -8.23
N CYS A 68 -7.35 3.45 -7.20
CA CYS A 68 -8.70 3.15 -6.74
C CYS A 68 -9.76 3.95 -7.49
N LYS A 69 -10.87 3.29 -7.86
CA LYS A 69 -12.05 3.95 -8.45
C LYS A 69 -13.13 4.29 -7.42
N ALA A 70 -13.34 3.43 -6.43
CA ALA A 70 -14.41 3.58 -5.43
C ALA A 70 -13.88 3.80 -4.01
N GLY A 71 -12.84 3.06 -3.60
CA GLY A 71 -12.30 3.20 -2.25
C GLY A 71 -10.90 2.63 -2.08
N MET A 72 -10.20 3.12 -1.06
CA MET A 72 -8.85 2.68 -0.72
C MET A 72 -8.73 2.43 0.78
N VAL A 73 -8.14 1.30 1.13
CA VAL A 73 -7.78 0.95 2.51
C VAL A 73 -6.26 0.96 2.60
N LEU A 74 -5.72 1.74 3.52
CA LEU A 74 -4.28 1.85 3.69
C LEU A 74 -3.84 1.30 5.04
N VAL A 75 -3.00 0.27 5.00
CA VAL A 75 -2.45 -0.43 6.15
C VAL A 75 -1.00 -0.01 6.36
N THR A 76 -0.73 0.58 7.51
CA THR A 76 0.54 1.23 7.82
C THR A 76 0.80 1.24 9.32
N ASN A 77 2.02 1.57 9.73
CA ASN A 77 2.36 1.76 11.14
C ASN A 77 2.18 3.25 11.53
N ARG A 78 1.36 3.50 12.56
CA ARG A 78 1.04 4.87 13.01
C ARG A 78 2.27 5.61 13.55
N ILE A 79 3.08 4.95 14.37
CA ILE A 79 4.30 5.55 14.95
C ILE A 79 5.28 5.94 13.85
N PHE A 80 5.43 5.09 12.82
CA PHE A 80 6.24 5.39 11.66
C PHE A 80 5.76 6.65 10.92
N LEU A 81 4.47 6.77 10.66
CA LEU A 81 3.90 7.97 10.00
C LEU A 81 4.03 9.23 10.84
N CYS A 82 3.99 9.12 12.17
CA CYS A 82 4.23 10.25 13.06
C CYS A 82 5.72 10.65 13.12
N ASN A 83 6.65 9.79 12.72
CA ASN A 83 8.10 9.99 12.81
C ASN A 83 8.77 9.98 11.44
N ALA A 84 9.53 8.93 11.11
CA ALA A 84 10.35 8.86 9.90
C ALA A 84 9.56 8.89 8.58
N GLY A 85 8.25 8.63 8.62
CA GLY A 85 7.33 8.72 7.50
C GLY A 85 6.59 10.05 7.38
N ARG A 86 6.77 10.98 8.33
CA ARG A 86 5.97 12.21 8.48
C ARG A 86 5.93 13.06 7.21
N ASP A 87 7.08 13.28 6.59
CA ASP A 87 7.19 14.20 5.45
C ASP A 87 6.83 13.56 4.10
N THR A 88 6.55 12.25 4.09
CA THR A 88 6.04 11.56 2.90
C THR A 88 4.61 12.02 2.60
N LEU A 89 4.17 11.91 1.34
CA LEU A 89 2.78 12.19 0.96
C LEU A 89 1.80 11.41 1.84
N LEU A 90 2.15 10.16 2.15
CA LEU A 90 1.34 9.32 3.02
C LEU A 90 1.27 9.85 4.46
N GLY A 91 2.39 10.32 5.02
CA GLY A 91 2.42 10.95 6.33
C GLY A 91 1.54 12.20 6.38
N LYS A 92 1.62 13.04 5.35
CA LYS A 92 0.79 14.25 5.20
C LYS A 92 -0.70 13.92 5.07
N LEU A 93 -1.05 12.88 4.30
CA LEU A 93 -2.44 12.40 4.19
C LEU A 93 -2.97 11.90 5.52
N ALA A 94 -2.17 11.11 6.26
CA ALA A 94 -2.56 10.60 7.56
C ALA A 94 -2.82 11.73 8.57
N GLN A 95 -2.01 12.81 8.57
CA GLN A 95 -2.24 13.97 9.42
C GLN A 95 -3.50 14.77 9.06
N ARG A 96 -3.87 14.78 7.77
CA ARG A 96 -5.03 15.54 7.30
C ARG A 96 -6.37 14.89 7.68
N TRP A 97 -6.37 13.58 7.90
CA TRP A 97 -7.56 12.76 8.17
C TRP A 97 -7.50 12.00 9.51
N SER A 98 -6.51 12.29 10.36
CA SER A 98 -6.44 11.86 11.76
C SER A 98 -7.14 12.84 12.68
#